data_AF-A0A7Y9DJR2-F1
#
_entry.id   AF-A0A7Y9DJR2-F1
#
_cell.length_a   1.000
_cell.length_b   1.000
_cell.length_c   1.000
_cell.angle_alpha   90.00
_cell.angle_beta   90.00
_cell.angle_gamma   90.00
#
_symmetry.space_group_name_H-M   'P 1'
#
loop_
_entity.id
_entity.type
_entity.pdbx_description
1 polymer ?
#
loop_
_entity_poly.entity_id
_entity_poly.type
_entity_poly.pdbx_seq_one_letter_code
_entity_poly.pdbx_strand_id
1 'polypeptide(L)'
;MHEIDDVSLVGVEHPELGPGYDLWVGGGLSTNPRLAERLGAFVRPEQAADVWHGVVRIFRDHGYRRLRHRARLEFLLADRGPVRFREVLERDHLGYALADGPPAPAPTGAGDHVGVHEQKDGLRHVGATPVADRVSADVLTGLADAAEAVGSRRVRLTPQQEVLVLDVPPGRVGQLTAQLDRIGLSTAPSPFRRTTTACTGIECCELAIVETKRTAAEAVSDLECRLAEREEEETFAQWAHRADEAALR
;
A
#
# COMPACT_ATOMS: atom_id res chain seq x y z
N MET A 1 -0.94 4.68 -2.00
CA MET A 1 0.47 4.71 -2.44
C MET A 1 0.49 4.66 -3.96
N HIS A 2 -0.06 5.68 -4.61
CA HIS A 2 -0.12 5.80 -6.07
C HIS A 2 1.00 6.70 -6.61
N GLU A 3 1.58 7.51 -5.72
CA GLU A 3 2.56 8.55 -5.97
C GLU A 3 3.94 7.98 -6.31
N ILE A 4 4.17 6.68 -6.16
CA ILE A 4 5.49 6.07 -6.36
C ILE A 4 5.47 4.99 -7.46
N ASP A 5 4.33 4.81 -8.12
CA ASP A 5 4.17 3.87 -9.21
C ASP A 5 4.48 4.53 -10.56
N ASP A 6 4.92 3.72 -11.53
CA ASP A 6 5.15 4.19 -12.90
C ASP A 6 3.85 4.71 -13.54
N VAL A 7 2.69 4.13 -13.22
CA VAL A 7 1.37 4.57 -13.68
C VAL A 7 0.31 4.22 -12.65
N SER A 8 -0.58 5.18 -12.36
CA SER A 8 -1.68 5.02 -11.41
C SER A 8 -2.98 5.63 -11.94
N LEU A 9 -4.08 4.95 -11.67
CA LEU A 9 -5.45 5.41 -11.93
C LEU A 9 -6.16 5.56 -10.59
N VAL A 10 -6.31 6.80 -10.12
CA VAL A 10 -6.83 7.09 -8.78
C VAL A 10 -8.28 7.54 -8.86
N GLY A 11 -9.17 6.89 -8.13
CA GLY A 11 -10.60 7.18 -8.19
C GLY A 11 -10.94 8.65 -7.88
N VAL A 12 -11.76 9.27 -8.74
CA VAL A 12 -12.23 10.65 -8.59
C VAL A 12 -13.64 10.81 -9.15
N GLU A 13 -14.41 11.74 -8.57
CA GLU A 13 -15.71 12.16 -9.10
C GLU A 13 -15.52 13.42 -9.97
N HIS A 14 -15.72 13.30 -11.28
CA HIS A 14 -15.68 14.43 -12.19
C HIS A 14 -17.02 15.20 -12.14
N PRO A 15 -17.02 16.55 -12.01
CA PRO A 15 -18.24 17.36 -11.87
C PRO A 15 -19.30 17.12 -12.95
N GLU A 16 -18.86 16.84 -14.18
CA GLU A 16 -19.75 16.62 -15.33
C GLU A 16 -19.82 15.18 -15.84
N LEU A 17 -18.81 14.36 -15.54
CA LEU A 17 -18.62 13.04 -16.16
C LEU A 17 -18.84 11.88 -15.18
N GLY A 18 -19.03 12.19 -13.89
CA GLY A 18 -19.25 11.21 -12.84
C GLY A 18 -17.97 10.46 -12.45
N PRO A 19 -18.09 9.22 -11.93
CA PRO A 19 -16.97 8.47 -11.40
C PRO A 19 -15.99 8.02 -12.50
N GLY A 20 -14.70 8.22 -12.24
CA GLY A 20 -13.62 7.74 -13.09
C GLY A 20 -12.28 7.85 -12.38
N TYR A 21 -11.21 8.13 -13.12
CA TYR A 21 -9.85 8.14 -12.59
C TYR A 21 -9.07 9.39 -12.95
N ASP A 22 -8.32 9.91 -11.98
CA ASP A 22 -7.23 10.86 -12.15
C ASP A 22 -5.95 10.07 -12.53
N LEU A 23 -5.32 10.46 -13.64
CA LEU A 23 -4.16 9.75 -14.20
C LEU A 23 -2.84 10.34 -13.69
N TRP A 24 -2.04 9.48 -13.05
CA TRP A 24 -0.70 9.78 -12.55
C TRP A 24 0.34 8.91 -13.26
N VAL A 25 1.52 9.47 -13.54
CA VAL A 25 2.61 8.77 -14.23
C VAL A 25 3.96 9.13 -13.61
N GLY A 26 4.91 8.19 -13.63
CA GLY A 26 6.34 8.46 -13.47
C GLY A 26 6.88 8.52 -12.04
N GLY A 27 6.32 7.73 -11.11
CA GLY A 27 6.82 7.59 -9.75
C GLY A 27 7.95 6.56 -9.57
N GLY A 28 8.67 6.67 -8.46
CA GLY A 28 9.70 5.72 -8.07
C GLY A 28 10.49 6.07 -6.82
N LEU A 29 11.02 5.05 -6.14
CA LEU A 29 11.73 5.18 -4.86
C LEU A 29 13.17 4.65 -4.87
N SER A 30 13.77 4.46 -6.03
CA SER A 30 15.17 4.00 -6.10
C SER A 30 16.13 5.14 -5.68
N THR A 31 17.40 5.06 -6.08
CA THR A 31 18.45 6.01 -5.67
C THR A 31 18.15 7.48 -6.02
N ASN A 32 17.23 7.74 -6.95
CA ASN A 32 16.75 9.08 -7.29
C ASN A 32 15.21 9.11 -7.18
N PRO A 33 14.65 9.28 -5.97
CA PRO A 33 13.23 9.14 -5.74
C PRO A 33 12.46 10.28 -6.41
N ARG A 34 11.33 9.94 -7.01
CA ARG A 34 10.43 10.85 -7.69
C ARG A 34 8.98 10.49 -7.39
N LEU A 35 8.19 11.50 -7.10
CA LEU A 35 6.74 11.33 -7.06
C LEU A 35 6.20 11.36 -8.49
N ALA A 36 5.24 10.48 -8.77
CA ALA A 36 4.45 10.53 -9.97
C ALA A 36 3.77 11.90 -10.09
N GLU A 37 3.57 12.35 -11.31
CA GLU A 37 2.92 13.62 -11.60
C GLU A 37 1.56 13.36 -12.24
N ARG A 38 0.59 14.22 -11.92
CA ARG A 38 -0.71 14.24 -12.59
C ARG A 38 -0.54 14.66 -14.04
N LEU A 39 -1.23 13.96 -14.94
CA LEU A 39 -1.37 14.41 -16.33
C LEU A 39 -2.52 15.42 -16.52
N GLY A 40 -3.29 15.67 -15.45
CA GLY A 40 -4.49 16.52 -15.49
C GLY A 40 -5.63 15.91 -16.32
N ALA A 41 -5.57 14.60 -16.58
CA ALA A 41 -6.51 13.89 -17.42
C ALA A 41 -7.49 13.06 -16.57
N PHE A 42 -8.77 13.13 -16.92
CA PHE A 42 -9.82 12.25 -16.45
C PHE A 42 -9.99 11.07 -17.40
N VAL A 43 -9.92 9.87 -16.82
CA VAL A 43 -10.04 8.60 -17.54
C VAL A 43 -11.34 7.92 -17.12
N ARG A 44 -12.23 7.68 -18.09
CA ARG A 44 -13.46 6.92 -17.83
C ARG A 44 -13.13 5.43 -17.58
N PRO A 45 -13.95 4.70 -16.82
CA PRO A 45 -13.72 3.28 -16.56
C PRO A 45 -13.50 2.44 -17.82
N GLU A 46 -14.25 2.74 -18.89
CA GLU A 46 -14.16 2.01 -20.15
C GLU A 46 -12.86 2.31 -20.91
N GLN A 47 -12.19 3.43 -20.61
CA GLN A 47 -10.94 3.85 -21.24
C GLN A 47 -9.71 3.38 -20.46
N ALA A 48 -9.86 2.91 -19.22
CA ALA A 48 -8.76 2.64 -18.30
C ALA A 48 -7.70 1.68 -18.87
N ALA A 49 -8.14 0.58 -19.50
CA ALA A 49 -7.25 -0.41 -20.08
C ALA A 49 -6.45 0.15 -21.27
N ASP A 50 -7.09 0.91 -22.15
CA ASP A 50 -6.44 1.52 -23.32
C ASP A 50 -5.44 2.60 -22.91
N VAL A 51 -5.79 3.42 -21.91
CA VAL A 51 -4.91 4.43 -21.32
C VAL A 51 -3.69 3.78 -20.69
N TRP A 52 -3.88 2.77 -19.83
CA TRP A 52 -2.78 2.03 -19.23
C TRP A 52 -1.86 1.42 -20.29
N HIS A 53 -2.43 0.79 -21.31
CA HIS A 53 -1.67 0.19 -22.40
C HIS A 53 -0.92 1.25 -23.21
N GLY A 54 -1.51 2.42 -23.43
CA GLY A 54 -0.86 3.57 -24.06
C GLY A 54 0.37 4.05 -23.30
N VAL A 55 0.26 4.21 -21.96
CA VAL A 55 1.39 4.58 -21.10
C VAL A 55 2.52 3.54 -21.19
N VAL A 56 2.18 2.24 -21.12
CA VAL A 56 3.14 1.14 -21.28
C VAL A 56 3.82 1.18 -22.66
N ARG A 57 3.08 1.48 -23.73
CA ARG A 57 3.63 1.61 -25.08
C ARG A 57 4.55 2.82 -25.22
N ILE A 58 4.23 3.96 -24.61
CA ILE A 58 5.15 5.11 -24.55
C ILE A 58 6.44 4.69 -23.88
N PHE A 59 6.35 4.03 -22.73
CA PHE A 59 7.56 3.58 -22.01
C PHE A 59 8.37 2.59 -22.86
N ARG A 60 7.71 1.68 -23.56
CA ARG A 60 8.37 0.78 -24.51
C ARG A 60 9.01 1.56 -25.68
N ASP A 61 8.31 2.48 -26.32
CA ASP A 61 8.79 3.07 -27.57
C ASP A 61 9.82 4.19 -27.33
N HIS A 62 9.75 4.85 -26.16
CA HIS A 62 10.54 6.03 -25.84
C HIS A 62 11.40 5.93 -24.58
N GLY A 63 11.25 4.87 -23.79
CA GLY A 63 12.05 4.65 -22.58
C GLY A 63 13.55 4.54 -22.88
N TYR A 64 14.36 5.05 -21.96
CA TYR A 64 15.82 5.03 -22.11
C TYR A 64 16.36 3.62 -21.93
N ARG A 65 17.16 3.17 -22.90
CA ARG A 65 17.76 1.82 -22.91
C ARG A 65 19.29 1.79 -22.82
N ARG A 66 19.92 2.96 -22.71
CA ARG A 66 21.39 3.07 -22.71
C ARG A 66 22.01 2.79 -21.34
N LEU A 67 21.42 3.33 -20.26
CA LEU A 67 21.95 3.23 -18.90
C LEU A 67 20.87 2.63 -17.98
N ARG A 68 21.16 1.48 -17.34
CA ARG A 68 20.17 0.78 -16.49
C ARG A 68 19.64 1.63 -15.34
N HIS A 69 20.51 2.37 -14.66
CA HIS A 69 20.12 3.26 -13.55
C HIS A 69 19.33 4.51 -13.99
N ARG A 70 19.16 4.72 -15.31
CA ARG A 70 18.37 5.82 -15.89
C ARG A 70 17.31 5.28 -16.85
N ALA A 71 16.84 4.05 -16.67
CA ALA A 71 15.95 3.37 -17.60
C ALA A 71 14.46 3.36 -17.19
N ARG A 72 14.12 3.80 -15.97
CA ARG A 72 12.73 3.84 -15.47
C ARG A 72 11.92 4.99 -16.08
N LEU A 73 10.59 4.85 -16.08
CA LEU A 73 9.66 5.81 -16.68
C LEU A 73 9.76 7.20 -16.05
N GLU A 74 10.05 7.27 -14.74
CA GLU A 74 10.28 8.51 -14.00
C GLU A 74 11.29 9.45 -14.68
N PHE A 75 12.33 8.92 -15.33
CA PHE A 75 13.33 9.73 -16.05
C PHE A 75 12.80 10.25 -17.38
N LEU A 76 12.01 9.45 -18.09
CA LEU A 76 11.40 9.87 -19.34
C LEU A 76 10.36 10.96 -19.08
N LEU A 77 9.56 10.81 -18.03
CA LEU A 77 8.59 11.82 -17.63
C LEU A 77 9.30 13.10 -17.18
N ALA A 78 10.33 13.01 -16.34
CA ALA A 78 11.08 14.16 -15.89
C ALA A 78 11.70 15.00 -17.03
N ASP A 79 12.20 14.33 -18.08
CA ASP A 79 12.83 15.01 -19.21
C ASP A 79 11.79 15.62 -20.20
N ARG A 80 10.60 15.03 -20.32
CA ARG A 80 9.56 15.48 -21.27
C ARG A 80 8.50 16.39 -20.65
N GLY A 81 8.22 16.22 -19.36
CA GLY A 81 7.12 16.83 -18.65
C GLY A 81 5.75 16.18 -18.92
N PRO A 82 4.79 16.37 -18.00
CA PRO A 82 3.46 15.73 -18.05
C PRO A 82 2.61 16.17 -19.25
N VAL A 83 2.69 17.46 -19.64
CA VAL A 83 1.94 18.00 -20.79
C VAL A 83 2.33 17.28 -22.08
N ARG A 84 3.64 17.23 -22.37
CA ARG A 84 4.14 16.58 -23.57
C ARG A 84 3.90 15.07 -23.55
N PHE A 85 3.95 14.45 -22.37
CA PHE A 85 3.64 13.04 -22.21
C PHE A 85 2.18 12.74 -22.59
N ARG A 86 1.23 13.55 -22.09
CA ARG A 86 -0.19 13.44 -22.42
C ARG A 86 -0.46 13.63 -23.92
N GLU A 87 0.16 14.63 -24.54
CA GLU A 87 0.02 14.85 -25.99
C GLU A 87 0.42 13.60 -26.81
N VAL A 88 1.54 12.96 -26.45
CA VAL A 88 2.01 11.74 -27.12
C VAL A 88 1.04 10.59 -26.87
N LEU A 89 0.54 10.44 -25.64
CA LEU A 89 -0.44 9.42 -25.28
C LEU A 89 -1.72 9.55 -26.14
N GLU A 90 -2.32 10.72 -26.15
CA GLU A 90 -3.58 10.98 -26.86
C GLU A 90 -3.41 10.83 -28.37
N ARG A 91 -2.37 11.43 -28.95
CA ARG A 91 -2.16 11.46 -30.40
C ARG A 91 -1.65 10.13 -30.96
N ASP A 92 -0.62 9.56 -30.36
CA ASP A 92 0.15 8.46 -30.96
C ASP A 92 -0.30 7.07 -30.48
N HIS A 93 -0.99 7.00 -29.32
CA HIS A 93 -1.34 5.72 -28.70
C HIS A 93 -2.85 5.51 -28.52
N LEU A 94 -3.64 6.56 -28.28
CA LEU A 94 -5.09 6.45 -28.10
C LEU A 94 -5.88 6.81 -29.37
N GLY A 95 -5.43 7.82 -30.12
CA GLY A 95 -6.18 8.38 -31.24
C GLY A 95 -7.37 9.27 -30.81
N TYR A 96 -7.45 9.62 -29.53
CA TYR A 96 -8.46 10.52 -28.97
C TYR A 96 -7.89 11.30 -27.78
N ALA A 97 -8.46 12.47 -27.51
CA ALA A 97 -8.12 13.29 -26.34
C ALA A 97 -8.82 12.76 -25.09
N LEU A 98 -8.13 12.80 -23.95
CA LEU A 98 -8.73 12.57 -22.64
C LEU A 98 -9.36 13.87 -22.16
N ALA A 99 -10.46 13.77 -21.40
CA ALA A 99 -11.04 14.94 -20.76
C ALA A 99 -10.09 15.48 -19.68
N ASP A 100 -10.16 16.77 -19.40
CA ASP A 100 -9.48 17.31 -18.22
C ASP A 100 -10.15 16.81 -16.94
N GLY A 101 -9.36 16.65 -15.87
CA GLY A 101 -9.83 16.06 -14.62
C GLY A 101 -9.39 16.79 -13.36
N PRO A 102 -10.25 16.88 -12.33
CA PRO A 102 -9.84 17.36 -11.02
C PRO A 102 -8.83 16.38 -10.38
N PRO A 103 -8.01 16.85 -9.42
CA PRO A 103 -7.17 15.95 -8.63
C PRO A 103 -8.04 15.00 -7.80
N ALA A 104 -7.54 13.77 -7.63
CA ALA A 104 -8.11 12.86 -6.65
C ALA A 104 -8.09 13.48 -5.23
N PRO A 105 -9.10 13.19 -4.39
CA PRO A 105 -9.16 13.74 -3.04
C PRO A 105 -8.02 13.21 -2.17
N ALA A 106 -7.60 14.02 -1.19
CA ALA A 106 -6.63 13.58 -0.20
C ALA A 106 -7.19 12.41 0.64
N PRO A 107 -6.35 11.43 1.02
CA PRO A 107 -6.77 10.36 1.93
C PRO A 107 -7.28 10.91 3.26
N THR A 108 -8.37 10.35 3.78
CA THR A 108 -8.98 10.75 5.06
C THR A 108 -8.51 9.93 6.26
N GLY A 109 -7.67 8.92 6.04
CA GLY A 109 -7.15 8.04 7.09
C GLY A 109 -6.07 7.08 6.57
N ALA A 110 -5.60 6.20 7.45
CA ALA A 110 -4.63 5.17 7.10
C ALA A 110 -5.25 4.16 6.10
N GLY A 111 -4.56 3.94 4.99
CA GLY A 111 -4.97 3.00 3.94
C GLY A 111 -4.44 1.57 4.13
N ASP A 112 -4.10 1.17 5.35
CA ASP A 112 -3.61 -0.19 5.66
C ASP A 112 -4.76 -1.21 5.83
N HIS A 113 -5.99 -0.73 6.06
CA HIS A 113 -7.18 -1.54 6.28
C HIS A 113 -7.09 -2.53 7.45
N VAL A 114 -6.14 -2.35 8.38
CA VAL A 114 -6.02 -3.18 9.58
C VAL A 114 -7.19 -2.92 10.52
N GLY A 115 -7.73 -3.97 11.13
CA GLY A 115 -8.90 -3.92 12.02
C GLY A 115 -10.20 -4.35 11.35
N VAL A 116 -11.32 -4.06 12.02
CA VAL A 116 -12.67 -4.45 11.58
C VAL A 116 -13.37 -3.26 10.97
N HIS A 117 -13.89 -3.43 9.75
CA HIS A 117 -14.47 -2.34 8.96
C HIS A 117 -15.79 -2.77 8.30
N GLU A 118 -16.70 -1.83 8.09
CA GLU A 118 -17.96 -2.08 7.36
C GLU A 118 -17.74 -2.18 5.85
N GLN A 119 -18.47 -3.08 5.20
CA GLN A 119 -18.60 -3.14 3.74
C GLN A 119 -19.94 -2.54 3.29
N LYS A 120 -20.03 -2.15 2.02
CA LYS A 120 -21.24 -1.52 1.44
C LYS A 120 -22.51 -2.38 1.50
N ASP A 121 -22.35 -3.70 1.64
CA ASP A 121 -23.43 -4.68 1.73
C ASP A 121 -23.82 -5.03 3.18
N GLY A 122 -23.25 -4.33 4.17
CA GLY A 122 -23.51 -4.54 5.60
C GLY A 122 -22.70 -5.70 6.21
N LEU A 123 -21.87 -6.40 5.42
CA LEU A 123 -20.88 -7.34 5.94
C LEU A 123 -19.67 -6.58 6.51
N ARG A 124 -18.72 -7.33 7.07
CA ARG A 124 -17.46 -6.79 7.59
C ARG A 124 -16.28 -7.31 6.77
N HIS A 125 -15.27 -6.47 6.60
CA HIS A 125 -13.92 -6.95 6.29
C HIS A 125 -13.03 -6.81 7.51
N VAL A 126 -12.13 -7.78 7.69
CA VAL A 126 -11.21 -7.86 8.82
C VAL A 126 -9.79 -7.89 8.27
N GLY A 127 -9.03 -6.83 8.54
CA GLY A 127 -7.62 -6.74 8.22
C GLY A 127 -6.74 -7.16 9.39
N ALA A 128 -5.72 -7.95 9.09
CA ALA A 128 -4.77 -8.47 10.07
C ALA A 128 -3.34 -8.38 9.53
N THR A 129 -2.40 -8.11 10.42
CA THR A 129 -0.98 -8.02 10.09
C THR A 129 -0.17 -9.13 10.80
N PRO A 130 0.78 -9.79 10.10
CA PRO A 130 1.77 -10.65 10.75
C PRO A 130 2.83 -9.83 11.50
N VAL A 131 3.81 -10.50 12.10
CA VAL A 131 5.03 -9.85 12.60
C VAL A 131 6.03 -9.68 11.46
N ALA A 132 6.49 -8.45 11.21
CA ALA A 132 7.47 -8.11 10.17
C ALA A 132 7.14 -8.68 8.77
N ASP A 133 5.83 -8.69 8.46
CA ASP A 133 5.31 -9.05 7.14
C ASP A 133 5.71 -10.47 6.68
N ARG A 134 5.88 -11.40 7.63
CA ARG A 134 6.33 -12.77 7.36
C ARG A 134 5.24 -13.76 7.75
N VAL A 135 4.89 -14.62 6.80
CA VAL A 135 3.97 -15.75 7.00
C VAL A 135 4.60 -17.04 6.49
N SER A 136 4.19 -18.17 7.06
CA SER A 136 4.57 -19.52 6.60
C SER A 136 3.41 -20.19 5.86
N ALA A 137 3.68 -21.35 5.25
CA ALA A 137 2.63 -22.16 4.63
C ALA A 137 1.53 -22.57 5.64
N ASP A 138 1.90 -22.86 6.88
CA ASP A 138 0.95 -23.20 7.95
C ASP A 138 0.04 -22.00 8.29
N VAL A 139 0.60 -20.79 8.35
CA VAL A 139 -0.18 -19.56 8.58
C VAL A 139 -1.14 -19.31 7.41
N LEU A 140 -0.71 -19.52 6.16
CA LEU A 140 -1.58 -19.36 5.00
C LEU A 140 -2.70 -20.41 4.96
N THR A 141 -2.41 -21.64 5.35
CA THR A 141 -3.42 -22.71 5.48
C THR A 141 -4.42 -22.38 6.58
N GLY A 142 -3.93 -21.96 7.76
CA GLY A 142 -4.77 -21.52 8.87
C GLY A 142 -5.62 -20.28 8.54
N LEU A 143 -5.11 -19.36 7.73
CA LEU A 143 -5.86 -18.21 7.22
C LEU A 143 -7.04 -18.66 6.33
N ALA A 144 -6.81 -19.63 5.46
CA ALA A 144 -7.87 -20.20 4.63
C ALA A 144 -8.94 -20.88 5.49
N ASP A 145 -8.53 -21.73 6.43
CA ASP A 145 -9.45 -22.41 7.37
C ASP A 145 -10.26 -21.40 8.20
N ALA A 146 -9.62 -20.33 8.68
CA ALA A 146 -10.27 -19.28 9.45
C ALA A 146 -11.31 -18.50 8.62
N ALA A 147 -10.98 -18.17 7.36
CA ALA A 147 -11.90 -17.49 6.45
C ALA A 147 -13.12 -18.38 6.12
N GLU A 148 -12.89 -19.66 5.79
CA GLU A 148 -13.95 -20.61 5.48
C GLU A 148 -14.85 -20.90 6.68
N ALA A 149 -14.29 -20.98 7.88
CA ALA A 149 -15.04 -21.20 9.12
C ALA A 149 -16.03 -20.07 9.43
N VAL A 150 -15.85 -18.86 8.89
CA VAL A 150 -16.81 -17.76 9.00
C VAL A 150 -17.65 -17.55 7.74
N GLY A 151 -17.52 -18.44 6.75
CA GLY A 151 -18.28 -18.42 5.51
C GLY A 151 -17.69 -17.51 4.42
N SER A 152 -16.48 -16.98 4.62
CA SER A 152 -15.79 -16.17 3.61
C SER A 152 -15.04 -17.04 2.60
N ARG A 153 -14.96 -16.57 1.36
CA ARG A 153 -14.09 -17.12 0.31
C ARG A 153 -13.24 -16.05 -0.37
N ARG A 154 -13.13 -14.86 0.22
CA ARG A 154 -12.43 -13.73 -0.38
C ARG A 154 -11.39 -13.19 0.59
N VAL A 155 -10.14 -13.52 0.29
CA VAL A 155 -8.96 -12.93 0.93
C VAL A 155 -8.29 -11.96 -0.04
N ARG A 156 -7.74 -10.86 0.48
CA ARG A 156 -6.91 -9.90 -0.27
C ARG A 156 -5.60 -9.67 0.47
N LEU A 157 -4.54 -9.40 -0.29
CA LEU A 157 -3.31 -8.83 0.23
C LEU A 157 -3.35 -7.33 0.03
N THR A 158 -2.62 -6.60 0.86
CA THR A 158 -2.51 -5.14 0.78
C THR A 158 -1.12 -4.72 0.27
N PRO A 159 -0.96 -3.48 -0.23
CA PRO A 159 0.36 -2.95 -0.60
C PRO A 159 1.30 -2.74 0.59
N GLN A 160 0.80 -2.77 1.83
CA GLN A 160 1.59 -2.65 3.06
C GLN A 160 1.85 -4.02 3.73
N GLN A 161 1.66 -5.11 2.99
CA GLN A 161 2.03 -6.48 3.37
C GLN A 161 1.15 -7.12 4.46
N GLU A 162 -0.09 -6.63 4.61
CA GLU A 162 -1.14 -7.21 5.43
C GLU A 162 -2.10 -8.12 4.63
N VAL A 163 -3.04 -8.76 5.35
CA VAL A 163 -4.10 -9.59 4.77
C VAL A 163 -5.49 -9.09 5.19
N LEU A 164 -6.46 -9.18 4.28
CA LEU A 164 -7.86 -8.85 4.52
C LEU A 164 -8.75 -10.07 4.26
N VAL A 165 -9.64 -10.40 5.19
CA VAL A 165 -10.74 -11.35 4.98
C VAL A 165 -12.02 -10.55 4.77
N LEU A 166 -12.66 -10.69 3.62
CA LEU A 166 -13.90 -9.99 3.27
C LEU A 166 -15.13 -10.83 3.65
N ASP A 167 -16.33 -10.27 3.56
CA ASP A 167 -17.62 -10.98 3.67
C ASP A 167 -17.88 -11.65 5.02
N VAL A 168 -17.33 -11.09 6.08
CA VAL A 168 -17.47 -11.64 7.42
C VAL A 168 -18.83 -11.19 7.97
N PRO A 169 -19.74 -12.12 8.32
CA PRO A 169 -20.98 -11.74 8.98
C PRO A 169 -20.67 -11.03 10.31
N PRO A 170 -21.39 -9.94 10.68
CA PRO A 170 -21.09 -9.19 11.90
C PRO A 170 -21.01 -10.05 13.17
N GLY A 171 -21.88 -11.07 13.30
CA GLY A 171 -21.89 -12.01 14.42
C GLY A 171 -20.73 -13.03 14.45
N ARG A 172 -19.88 -13.06 13.41
CA ARG A 172 -18.75 -14.00 13.27
C ARG A 172 -17.38 -13.33 13.35
N VAL A 173 -17.33 -11.99 13.46
CA VAL A 173 -16.08 -11.23 13.56
C VAL A 173 -15.21 -11.71 14.72
N GLY A 174 -15.77 -11.84 15.92
CA GLY A 174 -15.01 -12.28 17.09
C GLY A 174 -14.40 -13.68 16.94
N GLN A 175 -15.10 -14.59 16.24
CA GLN A 175 -14.54 -15.89 15.92
C GLN A 175 -13.34 -15.76 14.98
N LEU A 176 -13.47 -14.99 13.91
CA LEU A 176 -12.39 -14.81 12.95
C LEU A 176 -11.16 -14.18 13.61
N THR A 177 -11.34 -13.09 14.37
CA THR A 177 -10.24 -12.44 15.11
C THR A 177 -9.49 -13.44 15.99
N ALA A 178 -10.21 -14.24 16.80
CA ALA A 178 -9.58 -15.25 17.65
C ALA A 178 -8.89 -16.39 16.87
N GLN A 179 -9.35 -16.70 15.66
CA GLN A 179 -8.67 -17.65 14.78
C GLN A 179 -7.39 -17.06 14.18
N LEU A 180 -7.44 -15.80 13.72
CA LEU A 180 -6.29 -15.09 13.15
C LEU A 180 -5.19 -14.86 14.20
N ASP A 181 -5.55 -14.46 15.42
CA ASP A 181 -4.58 -14.23 16.50
C ASP A 181 -3.80 -15.52 16.84
N ARG A 182 -4.48 -16.69 16.83
CA ARG A 182 -3.84 -17.99 17.10
C ARG A 182 -2.79 -18.39 16.07
N ILE A 183 -2.88 -17.87 14.85
CA ILE A 183 -1.90 -18.09 13.78
C ILE A 183 -0.95 -16.91 13.61
N GLY A 184 -0.92 -15.97 14.56
CA GLY A 184 0.00 -14.84 14.58
C GLY A 184 -0.38 -13.68 13.65
N LEU A 185 -1.64 -13.61 13.21
CA LEU A 185 -2.17 -12.51 12.41
C LEU A 185 -3.04 -11.61 13.30
N SER A 186 -2.50 -10.47 13.71
CA SER A 186 -3.15 -9.58 14.67
C SER A 186 -4.09 -8.59 13.98
N THR A 187 -5.34 -8.50 14.45
CA THR A 187 -6.30 -7.48 13.98
C THR A 187 -6.25 -6.18 14.78
N ALA A 188 -5.59 -6.19 15.94
CA ALA A 188 -5.39 -5.01 16.79
C ALA A 188 -3.90 -4.91 17.22
N PRO A 189 -2.97 -4.79 16.26
CA PRO A 189 -1.54 -4.72 16.54
C PRO A 189 -1.15 -3.41 17.24
N SER A 190 0.02 -3.41 17.89
CA SER A 190 0.67 -2.18 18.31
C SER A 190 0.97 -1.27 17.11
N PRO A 191 1.17 0.05 17.31
CA PRO A 191 1.60 0.95 16.23
C PRO A 191 2.89 0.48 15.54
N PHE A 192 3.82 -0.13 16.29
CA PHE A 192 5.08 -0.63 15.74
C PHE A 192 4.85 -1.81 14.80
N ARG A 193 4.05 -2.79 15.22
CA ARG A 193 3.72 -3.94 14.38
C ARG A 193 2.85 -3.55 13.19
N ARG A 194 1.97 -2.57 13.35
CA ARG A 194 1.09 -2.08 12.28
C ARG A 194 1.83 -1.37 11.15
N THR A 195 2.91 -0.65 11.45
CA THR A 195 3.53 0.31 10.50
C THR A 195 4.93 -0.08 10.04
N THR A 196 5.56 -1.08 10.67
CA THR A 196 6.89 -1.53 10.28
C THR A 196 6.80 -2.43 9.06
N THR A 197 7.38 -1.97 7.95
CA THR A 197 7.56 -2.77 6.75
C THR A 197 9.03 -3.10 6.51
N ALA A 198 9.33 -4.36 6.18
CA ALA A 198 10.69 -4.79 5.88
C ALA A 198 10.80 -5.55 4.55
N CYS A 199 11.80 -5.19 3.72
CA CYS A 199 12.15 -6.00 2.56
C CYS A 199 12.78 -7.33 3.00
N THR A 200 13.07 -8.22 2.06
CA THR A 200 13.61 -9.56 2.36
C THR A 200 15.00 -9.55 3.02
N GLY A 201 15.87 -8.60 2.65
CA GLY A 201 17.22 -8.49 3.23
C GLY A 201 18.17 -9.62 2.85
N ILE A 202 19.30 -9.69 3.56
CA ILE A 202 20.42 -10.62 3.26
C ILE A 202 20.06 -12.10 3.40
N GLU A 203 18.93 -12.42 4.04
CA GLU A 203 18.45 -13.80 4.17
C GLU A 203 18.23 -14.45 2.79
N CYS A 204 17.69 -13.72 1.81
CA CYS A 204 17.46 -14.25 0.46
C CYS A 204 17.73 -13.26 -0.70
N CYS A 205 18.03 -11.98 -0.44
CA CYS A 205 18.26 -10.99 -1.49
C CYS A 205 19.75 -10.86 -1.84
N GLU A 206 20.12 -11.17 -3.08
CA GLU A 206 21.51 -11.07 -3.58
C GLU A 206 22.08 -9.64 -3.60
N LEU A 207 21.22 -8.63 -3.48
CA LEU A 207 21.60 -7.21 -3.46
C LEU A 207 21.69 -6.62 -2.05
N ALA A 208 21.23 -7.35 -1.04
CA ALA A 208 21.17 -6.84 0.32
C ALA A 208 22.55 -6.86 0.99
N ILE A 209 22.82 -5.82 1.78
CA ILE A 209 24.05 -5.66 2.57
C ILE A 209 23.83 -5.94 4.07
N VAL A 210 22.57 -6.05 4.51
CA VAL A 210 22.18 -6.24 5.92
C VAL A 210 20.95 -7.14 6.05
N GLU A 211 20.75 -7.68 7.25
CA GLU A 211 19.50 -8.34 7.66
C GLU A 211 18.38 -7.30 7.84
N THR A 212 17.15 -7.66 7.49
CA THR A 212 16.00 -6.76 7.55
C THR A 212 14.78 -7.38 8.22
N LYS A 213 14.28 -8.55 7.76
CA LYS A 213 13.03 -9.10 8.29
C LYS A 213 13.18 -9.59 9.72
N ARG A 214 14.26 -10.31 10.05
CA ARG A 214 14.49 -10.77 11.44
C ARG A 214 14.74 -9.57 12.36
N THR A 215 15.57 -8.64 11.93
CA THR A 215 15.86 -7.42 12.69
C THR A 215 14.61 -6.57 12.91
N ALA A 216 13.72 -6.45 11.92
CA ALA A 216 12.45 -5.77 12.09
C ALA A 216 11.55 -6.46 13.12
N ALA A 217 11.47 -7.80 13.11
CA ALA A 217 10.69 -8.55 14.10
C ALA A 217 11.24 -8.35 15.52
N GLU A 218 12.57 -8.43 15.69
CA GLU A 218 13.25 -8.19 16.97
C GLU A 218 13.03 -6.74 17.45
N ALA A 219 13.17 -5.76 16.57
CA ALA A 219 12.95 -4.36 16.88
C ALA A 219 11.49 -4.06 17.26
N VAL A 220 10.51 -4.62 16.55
CA VAL A 220 9.09 -4.49 16.90
C VAL A 220 8.84 -5.08 18.28
N SER A 221 9.35 -6.28 18.58
CA SER A 221 9.18 -6.90 19.89
C SER A 221 9.83 -6.08 21.02
N ASP A 222 11.03 -5.55 20.79
CA ASP A 222 11.74 -4.71 21.77
C ASP A 222 11.00 -3.38 22.00
N LEU A 223 10.51 -2.73 20.93
CA LEU A 223 9.73 -1.50 21.02
C LEU A 223 8.39 -1.72 21.74
N GLU A 224 7.68 -2.81 21.42
CA GLU A 224 6.45 -3.21 22.12
C GLU A 224 6.70 -3.40 23.62
N CYS A 225 7.82 -4.04 24.00
CA CYS A 225 8.18 -4.25 25.39
C CYS A 225 8.56 -2.94 26.11
N ARG A 226 9.43 -2.13 25.49
CA ARG A 226 9.93 -0.88 26.11
C ARG A 226 8.84 0.17 26.27
N LEU A 227 7.88 0.18 25.35
CA LEU A 227 6.82 1.18 25.27
C LEU A 227 5.47 0.63 25.73
N ALA A 228 5.43 -0.55 26.37
CA ALA A 228 4.21 -1.18 26.86
C ALA A 228 3.41 -0.30 27.83
N GLU A 229 4.11 0.50 28.64
CA GLU A 229 3.49 1.38 29.64
C GLU A 229 3.16 2.78 29.11
N ARG A 230 3.48 3.06 27.84
CA ARG A 230 3.24 4.38 27.24
C ARG A 230 1.75 4.57 27.01
N GLU A 231 1.21 5.68 27.50
CA GLU A 231 -0.18 6.05 27.23
C GLU A 231 -0.30 6.63 25.80
N GLU A 232 -1.45 6.43 25.15
CA GLU A 232 -1.62 6.73 23.72
C GLU A 232 -1.52 8.24 23.41
N GLU A 233 -1.86 9.09 24.38
CA GLU A 233 -1.76 10.56 24.31
C GLU A 233 -0.44 11.10 24.87
N GLU A 234 0.41 10.24 25.42
CA GLU A 234 1.69 10.62 26.02
C GLU A 234 2.72 10.92 24.93
N THR A 235 3.25 12.14 24.92
CA THR A 235 4.36 12.50 24.05
C THR A 235 5.60 11.69 24.43
N PHE A 236 6.50 11.46 23.46
CA PHE A 236 7.75 10.75 23.72
C PHE A 236 8.57 11.37 24.88
N ALA A 237 8.53 12.70 25.02
CA ALA A 237 9.24 13.41 26.08
C ALA A 237 8.65 13.12 27.49
N GLN A 238 7.32 13.04 27.61
CA GLN A 238 6.66 12.69 28.86
C GLN A 238 6.97 11.25 29.27
N TRP A 239 6.90 10.32 28.31
CA TRP A 239 7.24 8.93 28.53
C TRP A 239 8.70 8.75 28.94
N ALA A 240 9.64 9.34 28.20
CA ALA A 240 11.07 9.21 28.49
C ALA A 240 11.41 9.72 29.89
N HIS A 241 10.82 10.85 30.31
CA HIS A 241 11.03 11.38 31.65
C HIS A 241 10.50 10.43 32.74
N ARG A 242 9.31 9.84 32.55
CA ARG A 242 8.73 8.87 33.50
C ARG A 242 9.54 7.57 33.56
N ALA A 243 9.97 7.07 32.41
CA ALA A 243 10.80 5.86 32.32
C ALA A 243 12.16 6.07 33.00
N ASP A 244 12.79 7.23 32.83
CA ASP A 244 14.02 7.60 33.53
C ASP A 244 13.81 7.70 35.05
N GLU A 245 12.70 8.31 35.50
CA GLU A 245 12.36 8.36 36.93
C GLU A 245 12.12 6.98 37.54
N ALA A 246 11.52 6.05 36.79
CA ALA A 246 11.30 4.67 37.21
C ALA A 246 12.62 3.87 37.25
N ALA A 247 13.51 4.07 36.29
CA ALA A 247 14.83 3.42 36.26
C ALA A 247 15.78 3.91 37.37
N LEU A 248 15.51 5.08 37.95
CA LEU A 248 16.26 5.66 39.07
C LEU A 248 15.72 5.26 40.46
N ARG A 249 14.62 4.51 40.54
CA ARG A 249 14.03 3.99 41.80
C ARG A 249 14.38 2.52 42.03
#